data_AF-A0ABD4S0R6-F1
#
_entry.id   AF-A0ABD4S0R6-F1
#
_cell.length_a   1.000
_cell.length_b   1.000
_cell.length_c   1.000
_cell.angle_alpha   90.00
_cell.angle_beta   90.00
_cell.angle_gamma   90.00
#
_symmetry.space_group_name_H-M   'P 1'
#
loop_
_entity.id
_entity.type
_entity.pdbx_description
1 polymer ?
#
loop_
_entity_poly.entity_id
_entity_poly.type
_entity_poly.pdbx_seq_one_letter_code
_entity_poly.pdbx_strand_id
1 'polypeptide(L)'
;MENIGLILLVALLIINYVNAPEILGFSKDNPKVKTARRLQMLFLIVAVGRFIIPLLGIDEIFSYEINDKVSVIINAIIIMYFGNLLPKLQIYKNIDTKYAWAIGDEKIWKKASKIFAYLSFVIAIGMIILSFYFDSATVTTACQFIWFAIPLLYLLLHYRNKFRAHTPK
;
A
#
# COMPACT_ATOMS: atom_id res chain seq x y z
N MET A 1 -13.12 -18.29 3.89
CA MET A 1 -12.89 -16.98 4.54
C MET A 1 -12.22 -15.98 3.60
N GLU A 2 -11.32 -16.41 2.70
CA GLU A 2 -10.67 -15.52 1.70
C GLU A 2 -11.65 -14.74 0.83
N ASN A 3 -12.71 -15.38 0.30
CA ASN A 3 -13.69 -14.71 -0.57
C ASN A 3 -14.41 -13.55 0.13
N ILE A 4 -14.71 -13.70 1.43
CA ILE A 4 -15.36 -12.64 2.23
C ILE A 4 -14.37 -11.48 2.43
N GLY A 5 -13.10 -11.79 2.72
CA GLY A 5 -12.05 -10.78 2.85
C GLY A 5 -11.84 -9.98 1.56
N LEU A 6 -11.83 -10.66 0.40
CA LEU A 6 -11.73 -10.00 -0.90
C LEU A 6 -12.94 -9.11 -1.17
N ILE A 7 -14.17 -9.58 -0.91
CA ILE A 7 -15.39 -8.79 -1.09
C ILE A 7 -15.35 -7.52 -0.22
N LEU A 8 -14.97 -7.65 1.04
CA LEU A 8 -14.83 -6.51 1.96
C LEU A 8 -13.77 -5.52 1.48
N LEU A 9 -12.61 -6.02 1.04
CA LEU A 9 -11.53 -5.19 0.50
C LEU A 9 -11.99 -4.43 -0.75
N VAL A 10 -12.65 -5.11 -1.69
CA VAL A 10 -13.18 -4.51 -2.92
C VAL A 10 -14.23 -3.44 -2.58
N ALA A 11 -15.17 -3.73 -1.68
CA ALA A 11 -16.17 -2.77 -1.23
C ALA A 11 -15.52 -1.53 -0.60
N LEU A 12 -14.54 -1.71 0.28
CA LEU A 12 -13.79 -0.62 0.91
C LEU A 12 -13.06 0.25 -0.13
N LEU A 13 -12.41 -0.37 -1.12
CA LEU A 13 -11.71 0.34 -2.19
C LEU A 13 -12.68 1.15 -3.07
N ILE A 14 -13.85 0.60 -3.39
CA ILE A 14 -14.89 1.30 -4.15
C ILE A 14 -15.43 2.49 -3.36
N ILE A 15 -15.75 2.31 -2.08
CA ILE A 15 -16.21 3.39 -1.19
C ILE A 15 -15.17 4.51 -1.15
N ASN A 16 -13.90 4.17 -0.95
CA ASN A 16 -12.81 5.13 -0.93
C ASN A 16 -12.61 5.84 -2.28
N TYR A 17 -12.92 5.19 -3.39
CA TYR A 17 -12.80 5.77 -4.74
C TYR A 17 -13.88 6.84 -4.99
N VAL A 18 -15.11 6.53 -4.61
CA VAL A 18 -16.25 7.45 -4.72
C VAL A 18 -16.01 8.66 -3.83
N ASN A 19 -15.64 8.42 -2.58
CA ASN A 19 -15.49 9.45 -1.53
C ASN A 19 -14.12 10.14 -1.54
N ALA A 20 -13.21 9.79 -2.45
CA ALA A 20 -11.87 10.38 -2.54
C ALA A 20 -11.83 11.93 -2.50
N PRO A 21 -12.74 12.68 -3.16
CA PRO A 21 -12.77 14.14 -3.07
C PRO A 21 -13.03 14.65 -1.64
N GLU A 22 -13.97 14.01 -0.93
CA GLU A 22 -14.36 14.36 0.44
C GLU A 22 -13.26 13.99 1.44
N ILE A 23 -12.70 12.78 1.31
CA ILE A 23 -11.59 12.29 2.15
C ILE A 23 -10.36 13.21 2.05
N LEU A 24 -10.09 13.75 0.86
CA LEU A 24 -8.93 14.59 0.61
C LEU A 24 -9.20 16.09 0.76
N GLY A 25 -10.45 16.51 0.92
CA GLY A 25 -10.81 17.94 1.00
C GLY A 25 -10.50 18.73 -0.28
N PHE A 26 -10.67 18.12 -1.46
CA PHE A 26 -10.44 18.75 -2.75
C PHE A 26 -11.67 18.60 -3.68
N SER A 27 -11.79 19.49 -4.68
CA SER A 27 -12.79 19.34 -5.74
C SER A 27 -12.59 18.04 -6.53
N LYS A 28 -13.69 17.52 -7.09
CA LYS A 28 -13.69 16.27 -7.88
C LYS A 28 -12.68 16.28 -9.04
N ASP A 29 -12.44 17.45 -9.63
CA ASP A 29 -11.55 17.62 -10.78
C ASP A 29 -10.07 17.80 -10.41
N ASN A 30 -9.76 17.90 -9.11
CA ASN A 30 -8.40 18.14 -8.67
C ASN A 30 -7.45 16.99 -9.09
N PRO A 31 -6.26 17.30 -9.66
CA PRO A 31 -5.29 16.28 -10.06
C PRO A 31 -4.89 15.30 -8.94
N LYS A 32 -4.92 15.74 -7.67
CA LYS A 32 -4.62 14.89 -6.50
C LYS A 32 -5.69 13.83 -6.27
N VAL A 33 -6.97 14.18 -6.44
CA VAL A 33 -8.10 13.24 -6.38
C VAL A 33 -7.98 12.20 -7.50
N LYS A 34 -7.65 12.65 -8.71
CA LYS A 34 -7.38 11.75 -9.85
C LYS A 34 -6.22 10.79 -9.54
N THR A 35 -5.16 11.28 -8.91
CA THR A 35 -3.99 10.46 -8.53
C THR A 35 -4.36 9.43 -7.45
N ALA A 36 -5.10 9.82 -6.42
CA ALA A 36 -5.57 8.90 -5.38
C ALA A 36 -6.47 7.80 -5.93
N ARG A 37 -7.42 8.18 -6.80
CA ARG A 37 -8.30 7.24 -7.52
C ARG A 37 -7.52 6.25 -8.38
N ARG A 38 -6.53 6.73 -9.14
CA ARG A 38 -5.63 5.85 -9.92
C ARG A 38 -4.90 4.85 -9.04
N LEU A 39 -4.37 5.30 -7.90
CA LEU A 39 -3.68 4.40 -6.96
C LEU A 39 -4.61 3.33 -6.41
N GLN A 40 -5.84 3.70 -6.03
CA GLN A 40 -6.84 2.75 -5.53
C GLN A 40 -7.26 1.75 -6.61
N MET A 41 -7.46 2.18 -7.86
CA MET A 41 -7.74 1.28 -8.98
C MET A 41 -6.59 0.30 -9.24
N LEU A 42 -5.34 0.76 -9.16
CA LEU A 42 -4.17 -0.12 -9.26
C LEU A 42 -4.16 -1.18 -8.16
N PHE A 43 -4.44 -0.79 -6.91
CA PHE A 43 -4.55 -1.75 -5.80
C PHE A 43 -5.68 -2.76 -6.04
N LEU A 44 -6.82 -2.30 -6.54
CA LEU A 44 -7.95 -3.16 -6.88
C LEU A 44 -7.61 -4.17 -7.97
N ILE A 45 -6.96 -3.73 -9.06
CA ILE A 45 -6.53 -4.58 -10.16
C ILE A 45 -5.56 -5.66 -9.65
N VAL A 46 -4.60 -5.30 -8.80
CA VAL A 46 -3.67 -6.27 -8.21
C VAL A 46 -4.38 -7.26 -7.29
N ALA A 47 -5.28 -6.79 -6.43
CA ALA A 47 -6.02 -7.65 -5.49
C ALA A 47 -6.93 -8.64 -6.21
N VAL A 48 -7.70 -8.18 -7.20
CA VAL A 48 -8.57 -9.04 -8.02
C VAL A 48 -7.74 -9.94 -8.93
N GLY A 49 -6.67 -9.41 -9.52
CA GLY A 49 -5.77 -10.17 -10.40
C GLY A 49 -5.17 -11.40 -9.72
N ARG A 50 -4.78 -11.29 -8.44
CA ARG A 50 -4.30 -12.44 -7.66
C ARG A 50 -5.33 -13.56 -7.52
N PHE A 51 -6.62 -13.25 -7.55
CA PHE A 51 -7.70 -14.23 -7.48
C PHE A 51 -8.07 -14.80 -8.85
N ILE A 52 -8.07 -13.95 -9.89
CA ILE A 52 -8.47 -14.32 -11.24
C ILE A 52 -7.39 -15.12 -11.97
N ILE A 53 -6.10 -14.85 -11.75
CA ILE A 53 -4.99 -15.54 -12.43
C ILE A 53 -5.06 -17.07 -12.25
N PRO A 54 -5.19 -17.60 -11.01
CA PRO A 54 -5.32 -19.05 -10.80
C PRO A 54 -6.61 -19.63 -11.39
N LEU A 55 -7.71 -18.87 -11.33
CA LEU A 55 -9.00 -19.31 -11.86
C LEU A 55 -8.98 -19.50 -13.39
N LEU A 56 -8.11 -18.76 -14.08
CA LEU A 56 -7.92 -18.85 -15.52
C LEU A 56 -6.78 -19.81 -15.91
N GLY A 57 -6.10 -20.44 -14.96
CA GLY A 57 -4.95 -21.31 -15.20
C GLY A 57 -3.74 -20.57 -15.82
N ILE A 58 -3.65 -19.25 -15.64
CA ILE A 58 -2.56 -18.45 -16.21
C ILE A 58 -1.23 -18.74 -15.51
N ASP A 59 -1.29 -19.13 -14.23
CA ASP A 59 -0.18 -19.60 -13.40
C ASP A 59 0.27 -21.04 -13.72
N GLU A 60 -0.30 -21.66 -14.75
CA GLU A 60 0.09 -22.99 -15.26
C GLU A 60 0.65 -22.93 -16.69
N ILE A 61 0.77 -21.73 -17.29
CA ILE A 61 1.24 -21.55 -18.68
C ILE A 61 2.69 -22.05 -18.87
N PHE A 62 3.57 -21.78 -17.90
CA PHE A 62 4.95 -22.26 -17.90
C PHE A 62 5.18 -23.37 -16.87
N SER A 63 6.41 -23.89 -16.80
CA SER A 63 6.80 -24.79 -15.70
C SER A 63 6.67 -24.08 -14.35
N TYR A 64 6.44 -24.87 -13.30
CA TYR A 64 6.32 -24.36 -11.92
C TYR A 64 7.47 -23.43 -11.54
N GLU A 65 8.71 -23.80 -11.84
CA GLU A 65 9.91 -23.01 -11.54
C GLU A 65 9.90 -21.65 -12.26
N ILE A 66 9.46 -21.60 -13.52
CA ILE A 66 9.36 -20.34 -14.28
C ILE A 66 8.24 -19.47 -13.72
N ASN A 67 7.05 -20.03 -13.49
CA ASN A 67 5.91 -19.29 -12.95
C ASN A 67 6.24 -18.72 -11.55
N ASP A 68 6.96 -19.47 -10.74
CA ASP A 68 7.43 -19.03 -9.42
C ASP A 68 8.31 -17.77 -9.53
N LYS A 69 9.36 -17.81 -10.35
CA LYS A 69 10.26 -16.66 -10.53
C LYS A 69 9.56 -15.47 -11.18
N VAL A 70 8.69 -15.71 -12.14
CA VAL A 70 7.87 -14.65 -12.77
C VAL A 70 6.97 -13.99 -11.73
N SER A 71 6.31 -14.77 -10.86
CA SER A 71 5.47 -14.27 -9.79
C SER A 71 6.25 -13.39 -8.81
N VAL A 72 7.45 -13.81 -8.39
CA VAL A 72 8.33 -13.01 -7.52
C VAL A 72 8.70 -11.68 -8.19
N ILE A 73 9.10 -11.70 -9.46
CA ILE A 73 9.47 -10.49 -10.22
C ILE A 73 8.29 -9.53 -10.34
N ILE A 74 7.09 -10.04 -10.66
CA ILE A 74 5.87 -9.23 -10.73
C ILE A 74 5.58 -8.57 -9.38
N ASN A 75 5.68 -9.33 -8.28
CA ASN A 75 5.48 -8.79 -6.94
C ASN A 75 6.50 -7.70 -6.58
N ALA A 76 7.78 -7.89 -6.93
CA ALA A 76 8.82 -6.90 -6.74
C ALA A 76 8.54 -5.60 -7.53
N ILE A 77 8.13 -5.72 -8.80
CA ILE A 77 7.74 -4.57 -9.64
C ILE A 77 6.57 -3.82 -9.03
N ILE A 78 5.54 -4.54 -8.58
CA ILE A 78 4.37 -3.96 -7.90
C ILE A 78 4.79 -3.16 -6.67
N ILE A 79 5.62 -3.75 -5.78
CA ILE A 79 6.11 -3.08 -4.56
C ILE A 79 6.88 -1.80 -4.88
N MET A 80 7.79 -1.84 -5.86
CA MET A 80 8.55 -0.66 -6.30
C MET A 80 7.63 0.42 -6.87
N TYR A 81 6.68 0.02 -7.71
CA TYR A 81 5.75 0.93 -8.36
C TYR A 81 4.88 1.67 -7.34
N PHE A 82 4.27 0.94 -6.40
CA PHE A 82 3.51 1.55 -5.30
C PHE A 82 4.39 2.42 -4.40
N GLY A 83 5.61 1.97 -4.12
CA GLY A 83 6.62 2.74 -3.39
C GLY A 83 6.86 4.12 -3.97
N ASN A 84 7.00 4.21 -5.29
CA ASN A 84 7.25 5.46 -5.99
C ASN A 84 6.01 6.37 -6.09
N LEU A 85 4.80 5.81 -6.00
CA LEU A 85 3.56 6.58 -6.09
C LEU A 85 3.15 7.20 -4.76
N LEU A 86 3.39 6.52 -3.63
CA LEU A 86 2.89 6.98 -2.32
C LEU A 86 3.38 8.39 -1.91
N PRO A 87 4.66 8.78 -2.10
CA PRO A 87 5.13 10.14 -1.79
C PRO A 87 4.45 11.26 -2.60
N LYS A 88 3.83 10.93 -3.73
CA LYS A 88 3.16 11.89 -4.61
C LYS A 88 1.75 12.21 -4.12
N LEU A 89 1.19 11.40 -3.21
CA LEU A 89 -0.09 11.68 -2.57
C LEU A 89 0.09 12.67 -1.43
N GLN A 90 -0.52 13.86 -1.54
CA GLN A 90 -0.61 14.83 -0.46
C GLN A 90 -2.03 14.78 0.13
N ILE A 91 -2.19 14.03 1.22
CA ILE A 91 -3.51 13.75 1.83
C ILE A 91 -3.93 14.87 2.82
N TYR A 92 -2.97 15.55 3.46
CA TYR A 92 -3.26 16.31 4.68
C TYR A 92 -3.24 17.84 4.58
N LYS A 93 -3.01 18.42 3.40
CA LYS A 93 -2.91 19.90 3.28
C LYS A 93 -4.23 20.62 3.61
N ASN A 94 -5.37 19.93 3.50
CA ASN A 94 -6.70 20.54 3.53
C ASN A 94 -7.67 19.90 4.55
N ILE A 95 -7.21 18.99 5.41
CA ILE A 95 -8.08 18.40 6.44
C ILE A 95 -8.16 19.38 7.63
N ASP A 96 -8.99 20.41 7.46
CA ASP A 96 -9.30 21.39 8.51
C ASP A 96 -10.26 20.74 9.53
N THR A 97 -9.71 19.89 10.39
CA THR A 97 -10.49 19.19 11.41
C THR A 97 -10.17 19.79 12.77
N LYS A 98 -11.22 20.21 13.49
CA LYS A 98 -11.17 20.76 14.86
C LYS A 98 -10.57 19.80 15.91
N TYR A 99 -10.19 18.58 15.52
CA TYR A 99 -9.67 17.55 16.41
C TYR A 99 -8.18 17.34 16.19
N ALA A 100 -7.37 17.55 17.24
CA ALA A 100 -5.91 17.43 17.19
C ALA A 100 -5.38 16.04 16.73
N TRP A 101 -6.23 15.00 16.84
CA TRP A 101 -5.95 13.66 16.36
C TRP A 101 -6.12 13.47 14.85
N ALA A 102 -6.91 14.34 14.20
CA ALA A 102 -7.16 14.35 12.76
C ALA A 102 -6.31 15.40 12.00
N ILE A 103 -5.57 16.25 12.73
CA ILE A 103 -4.47 17.08 12.17
C ILE A 103 -3.33 16.15 11.77
N GLY A 104 -3.41 15.62 10.55
CA GLY A 104 -2.29 14.94 9.94
C GLY A 104 -1.20 15.93 9.59
N ASP A 105 -0.03 15.77 10.20
CA ASP A 105 1.11 16.63 9.88
C ASP A 105 1.62 16.26 8.47
N GLU A 106 1.46 17.18 7.51
CA GLU A 106 1.94 16.99 6.13
C GLU A 106 3.43 16.62 6.11
N LYS A 107 4.24 17.15 7.03
CA LYS A 107 5.67 16.82 7.14
C LYS A 107 5.86 15.36 7.54
N ILE A 108 5.05 14.86 8.46
CA ILE A 108 5.11 13.46 8.94
C ILE A 108 4.63 12.52 7.86
N TRP A 109 3.53 12.83 7.17
CA TRP A 109 3.06 12.05 6.04
C TRP A 109 4.08 11.99 4.91
N LYS A 110 4.67 13.14 4.55
CA LYS A 110 5.73 13.21 3.54
C LYS A 110 6.96 12.40 3.94
N LYS A 111 7.31 12.37 5.23
CA LYS A 111 8.41 11.57 5.75
C LYS A 111 8.07 10.07 5.74
N ALA A 112 6.90 9.68 6.21
CA ALA A 112 6.42 8.29 6.22
C ALA A 112 6.33 7.72 4.81
N SER A 113 5.77 8.47 3.85
CA SER A 113 5.67 8.06 2.45
C SER A 113 7.04 7.98 1.77
N LYS A 114 8.00 8.85 2.10
CA LYS A 114 9.40 8.69 1.65
C LYS A 114 10.06 7.44 2.21
N ILE A 115 9.87 7.14 3.50
CA ILE A 115 10.36 5.90 4.11
C ILE A 115 9.77 4.69 3.37
N PHE A 116 8.46 4.71 3.11
CA PHE A 116 7.77 3.69 2.33
C PHE A 116 8.41 3.51 0.95
N ALA A 117 8.72 4.61 0.25
CA ALA A 117 9.34 4.57 -1.08
C ALA A 117 10.73 3.92 -1.06
N TYR A 118 11.62 4.35 -0.16
CA TYR A 118 12.97 3.75 -0.06
C TYR A 118 12.89 2.29 0.36
N LEU A 119 12.00 1.97 1.30
CA LEU A 119 11.77 0.62 1.79
C LEU A 119 11.28 -0.30 0.66
N SER A 120 10.38 0.17 -0.21
CA SER A 120 9.91 -0.60 -1.36
C SER A 120 11.04 -1.12 -2.24
N PHE A 121 12.03 -0.28 -2.56
CA PHE A 121 13.15 -0.70 -3.41
C PHE A 121 14.03 -1.74 -2.71
N VAL A 122 14.37 -1.50 -1.43
CA VAL A 122 15.18 -2.45 -0.65
C VAL A 122 14.46 -3.80 -0.51
N ILE A 123 13.17 -3.78 -0.19
CA ILE A 123 12.37 -5.00 -0.06
C ILE A 123 12.20 -5.72 -1.39
N ALA A 124 11.94 -5.01 -2.48
CA ALA A 124 11.77 -5.64 -3.79
C ALA A 124 13.05 -6.34 -4.27
N ILE A 125 14.20 -5.69 -4.12
CA ILE A 125 15.50 -6.30 -4.46
C ILE A 125 15.80 -7.48 -3.53
N GLY A 126 15.58 -7.30 -2.22
CA GLY A 126 15.74 -8.36 -1.22
C GLY A 126 14.85 -9.57 -1.50
N MET A 127 13.59 -9.34 -1.89
CA MET A 127 12.63 -10.40 -2.25
C MET A 127 13.14 -11.25 -3.41
N ILE A 128 13.66 -10.60 -4.47
CA ILE A 128 14.23 -11.32 -5.62
C ILE A 128 15.41 -12.18 -5.17
N ILE A 129 16.37 -11.60 -4.46
CA ILE A 129 17.57 -12.32 -4.01
C ILE A 129 17.22 -13.48 -3.08
N LEU A 130 16.39 -13.24 -2.06
CA LEU A 130 16.02 -14.24 -1.07
C LEU A 130 15.23 -15.41 -1.68
N SER A 131 14.45 -15.17 -2.74
CA SER A 131 13.70 -16.21 -3.44
C SER A 131 14.58 -17.26 -4.15
N PHE A 132 15.88 -17.01 -4.29
CA PHE A 132 16.83 -18.03 -4.80
C PHE A 132 17.29 -19.00 -3.71
N TYR A 133 17.17 -18.62 -2.44
CA TYR A 133 17.71 -19.39 -1.31
C TYR A 133 16.62 -19.98 -0.42
N PHE A 134 15.42 -19.39 -0.44
CA PHE A 134 14.30 -19.77 0.42
C PHE A 134 13.03 -19.95 -0.41
N ASP A 135 12.03 -20.58 0.21
CA ASP A 135 10.68 -20.72 -0.36
C ASP A 135 10.12 -19.33 -0.75
N SER A 136 9.78 -19.19 -2.03
CA SER A 136 9.36 -17.94 -2.66
C SER A 136 8.06 -17.39 -2.06
N ALA A 137 7.11 -18.27 -1.70
CA ALA A 137 5.83 -17.89 -1.10
C ALA A 137 6.05 -17.29 0.29
N THR A 138 6.89 -17.93 1.10
CA THR A 138 7.30 -17.45 2.42
C THR A 138 8.02 -16.11 2.33
N VAL A 139 9.03 -15.99 1.44
CA VAL A 139 9.77 -14.74 1.21
C VAL A 139 8.83 -13.62 0.77
N THR A 140 7.98 -13.89 -0.22
CA THR A 140 7.05 -12.90 -0.77
C THR A 140 6.08 -12.38 0.30
N THR A 141 5.54 -13.29 1.11
CA THR A 141 4.62 -12.96 2.20
C THR A 141 5.30 -12.13 3.29
N ALA A 142 6.49 -12.56 3.75
CA ALA A 142 7.26 -11.84 4.76
C ALA A 142 7.64 -10.43 4.30
N CYS A 143 8.14 -10.30 3.07
CA CYS A 143 8.50 -9.01 2.47
C CYS A 143 7.29 -8.08 2.35
N GLN A 144 6.13 -8.58 1.92
CA GLN A 144 4.90 -7.78 1.87
C GLN A 144 4.45 -7.32 3.25
N PHE A 145 4.53 -8.19 4.25
CA PHE A 145 4.19 -7.84 5.62
C PHE A 145 5.11 -6.72 6.16
N ILE A 146 6.43 -6.86 6.01
CA ILE A 146 7.41 -5.85 6.44
C ILE A 146 7.18 -4.52 5.71
N TRP A 147 6.87 -4.57 4.42
CA TRP A 147 6.61 -3.41 3.58
C TRP A 147 5.44 -2.56 4.08
N PHE A 148 4.36 -3.19 4.55
CA PHE A 148 3.24 -2.49 5.16
C PHE A 148 3.47 -2.13 6.65
N ALA A 149 4.13 -3.00 7.40
CA ALA A 149 4.28 -2.87 8.85
C ALA A 149 5.19 -1.71 9.26
N ILE A 150 6.33 -1.52 8.60
CA ILE A 150 7.31 -0.47 8.99
C ILE A 150 6.72 0.94 8.89
N PRO A 151 6.08 1.34 7.77
CA PRO A 151 5.52 2.68 7.62
C PRO A 151 4.34 2.92 8.58
N LEU A 152 3.55 1.88 8.85
CA LEU A 152 2.47 1.92 9.85
C LEU A 152 3.04 2.11 11.26
N LEU A 153 4.08 1.36 11.62
CA LEU A 153 4.75 1.48 12.92
C LEU A 153 5.36 2.88 13.11
N TYR A 154 5.97 3.44 12.07
CA TYR A 154 6.48 4.82 12.10
C TYR A 154 5.37 5.84 12.44
N LEU A 155 4.21 5.72 11.79
CA LEU A 155 3.06 6.59 12.07
C LEU A 155 2.54 6.38 13.50
N LEU A 156 2.37 5.12 13.92
CA LEU A 156 1.89 4.77 15.26
C LEU A 156 2.79 5.35 16.36
N LEU A 157 4.11 5.17 16.24
CA LEU A 157 5.08 5.70 17.20
C LEU A 157 5.05 7.23 17.28
N HIS A 158 4.94 7.88 16.13
CA HIS A 158 4.87 9.34 16.07
C HIS A 158 3.61 9.87 16.78
N TYR A 159 2.43 9.35 16.43
CA TYR A 159 1.18 9.79 17.03
C TYR A 159 1.06 9.41 18.51
N ARG A 160 1.55 8.23 18.93
CA ARG A 160 1.61 7.84 20.35
C ARG A 160 2.37 8.86 21.17
N ASN A 161 3.53 9.30 20.68
CA ASN A 161 4.36 10.28 21.39
C ASN A 161 3.68 11.66 21.42
N LYS A 162 2.98 12.05 20.35
CA LYS A 162 2.20 13.30 20.29
C LYS A 162 1.10 13.35 21.35
N PHE A 163 0.33 12.27 21.53
CA PHE A 163 -0.77 12.21 22.51
C PHE A 163 -0.29 12.05 23.96
N ARG A 164 0.82 11.32 24.19
CA ARG A 164 1.45 11.24 25.53
C ARG A 164 2.00 12.58 26.00
N ALA A 165 2.46 13.45 25.10
CA ALA A 165 2.97 14.77 25.47
C ALA A 165 1.88 15.80 25.82
N HIS A 166 0.61 15.54 25.47
CA HIS A 166 -0.52 16.46 25.68
C HIS A 166 -1.51 15.99 26.75
N THR A 167 -1.17 14.96 27.52
CA THR A 167 -1.96 14.56 28.70
C THR A 167 -1.45 15.35 29.90
N PRO A 168 -2.24 16.28 30.49
CA PRO A 168 -1.87 16.88 31.76
C PRO A 168 -1.81 15.78 32.83
N LYS A 169 -0.75 15.81 33.64
CA LYS A 169 -0.66 14.99 34.85
C LYS A 169 -1.66 15.44 35.90
#